data_AF-A0YVT6-F1
#
_entry.id   AF-A0YVT6-F1
#
_cell.length_a   1.000
_cell.length_b   1.000
_cell.length_c   1.000
_cell.angle_alpha   90.00
_cell.angle_beta   90.00
_cell.angle_gamma   90.00
#
_symmetry.space_group_name_H-M   'P 1'
#
loop_
_entity.id
_entity.type
_entity.pdbx_description
1 polymer ?
#
loop_
_entity_poly.entity_id
_entity_poly.type
_entity_poly.pdbx_seq_one_letter_code
_entity_poly.pdbx_strand_id
1 'polypeptide(L)'
;MFLISGNWITIIENSFLYSPFSKMIIIQRLIQAILTPLTGQDWRVVLMSLLVYGLVALPLGFLSRFLQFHPCLRSPGTVLSNIVKLFFFPALVEEIVFRVILIPHPLEAVSLKTWVFWMLFSLGLFIIYHPLNALIFYPEGNPTFWNSIFLILAGFLGLTCALVYRLTGSLWGIVIIHGLIVFVWLYFLDGINKLVRVNDSEL
;
A
#
# COMPACT_ATOMS: atom_id res chain seq x y z
N MET A 1 26.08 36.21 -39.79
CA MET A 1 24.62 36.24 -39.65
C MET A 1 24.21 35.02 -38.84
N PHE A 2 23.72 35.24 -37.63
CA PHE A 2 23.25 34.23 -36.67
C PHE A 2 21.80 33.79 -37.02
N LEU A 3 21.45 32.50 -36.90
CA LEU A 3 20.45 31.94 -35.97
C LEU A 3 19.95 30.53 -36.38
N ILE A 4 19.79 29.70 -35.34
CA ILE A 4 19.31 28.31 -35.29
C ILE A 4 17.77 28.29 -35.18
N SER A 5 17.18 27.12 -35.49
CA SER A 5 15.91 26.53 -34.97
C SER A 5 14.77 26.43 -36.00
N GLY A 6 13.98 25.36 -36.05
CA GLY A 6 13.96 24.15 -35.22
C GLY A 6 12.95 23.14 -35.75
N ASN A 7 13.08 21.90 -35.29
CA ASN A 7 11.96 20.96 -35.15
C ASN A 7 12.37 19.87 -34.13
N TRP A 8 12.57 20.30 -32.88
CA TRP A 8 12.91 19.43 -31.75
C TRP A 8 11.68 18.92 -30.99
N ILE A 9 10.47 19.30 -31.43
CA ILE A 9 9.24 19.10 -30.65
C ILE A 9 8.61 17.72 -30.93
N THR A 10 8.96 17.03 -32.03
CA THR A 10 8.35 15.75 -32.40
C THR A 10 9.05 14.49 -31.86
N ILE A 11 10.15 14.62 -31.10
CA ILE A 11 10.93 13.46 -30.61
C ILE A 11 10.67 13.13 -29.13
N ILE A 12 10.04 14.02 -28.37
CA ILE A 12 9.95 13.88 -26.89
C ILE A 12 8.77 13.02 -26.42
N GLU A 13 7.75 12.76 -27.24
CA GLU A 13 6.52 12.12 -26.74
C GLU A 13 6.42 10.60 -26.92
N ASN A 14 7.28 9.96 -27.74
CA ASN A 14 7.11 8.53 -28.09
C ASN A 14 8.13 7.54 -27.51
N SER A 15 9.01 7.94 -26.59
CA SER A 15 10.14 7.08 -26.13
C SER A 15 10.16 6.72 -24.64
N PHE A 16 9.23 7.24 -23.82
CA PHE A 16 9.30 7.06 -22.37
C PHE A 16 8.93 5.65 -21.88
N LEU A 17 8.19 4.86 -22.67
CA LEU A 17 7.71 3.54 -22.26
C LEU A 17 8.55 2.36 -22.78
N TYR A 18 9.44 2.57 -23.76
CA TYR A 18 10.22 1.49 -24.39
C TYR A 18 11.75 1.69 -24.38
N SER A 19 12.28 2.61 -23.57
CA SER A 19 13.73 2.76 -23.45
C SER A 19 14.29 1.76 -22.42
N PRO A 20 15.47 1.15 -22.64
CA PRO A 20 16.14 0.30 -21.65
C PRO A 20 16.39 1.00 -20.30
N PHE A 21 16.31 2.33 -20.26
CA PHE A 21 16.40 3.15 -19.06
C PHE A 21 15.23 2.96 -18.09
N SER A 22 13.98 2.77 -18.55
CA SER A 22 12.83 2.63 -17.65
C SER A 22 12.87 1.30 -16.86
N LYS A 23 13.28 0.21 -17.52
CA LYS A 23 13.50 -1.09 -16.87
C LYS A 23 14.61 -1.02 -15.83
N MET A 24 15.69 -0.29 -16.11
CA MET A 24 16.77 -0.09 -15.13
C MET A 24 16.28 0.65 -13.89
N ILE A 25 15.40 1.64 -14.03
CA ILE A 25 14.85 2.41 -12.89
C ILE A 25 14.01 1.51 -11.97
N ILE A 26 13.08 0.71 -12.51
CA ILE A 26 12.23 -0.16 -11.68
C ILE A 26 13.06 -1.20 -10.93
N ILE A 27 14.06 -1.80 -11.59
CA ILE A 27 14.98 -2.75 -10.95
C ILE A 27 15.77 -2.05 -9.84
N GLN A 28 16.26 -0.83 -10.07
CA GLN A 28 16.95 -0.05 -9.05
C GLN A 28 16.05 0.27 -7.86
N ARG A 29 14.78 0.65 -8.07
CA ARG A 29 13.81 0.87 -6.99
C ARG A 29 13.63 -0.38 -6.14
N LEU A 30 13.45 -1.54 -6.78
CA LEU A 30 13.31 -2.83 -6.10
C LEU A 30 14.55 -3.16 -5.27
N ILE A 31 15.73 -3.11 -5.88
CA ILE A 31 16.99 -3.41 -5.20
C ILE A 31 17.19 -2.47 -4.01
N GLN A 32 17.03 -1.15 -4.21
CA GLN A 32 17.20 -0.17 -3.15
C GLN A 32 16.20 -0.37 -2.02
N ALA A 33 14.91 -0.59 -2.33
CA ALA A 33 13.88 -0.76 -1.32
C ALA A 33 14.04 -2.04 -0.50
N ILE A 34 14.43 -3.15 -1.14
CA ILE A 34 14.64 -4.46 -0.50
C ILE A 34 15.91 -4.45 0.35
N LEU A 35 17.00 -3.88 -0.19
CA LEU A 35 18.30 -3.89 0.47
C LEU A 35 18.47 -2.80 1.54
N THR A 36 17.53 -1.85 1.66
CA THR A 36 17.55 -0.83 2.72
C THR A 36 16.95 -1.40 4.02
N PRO A 37 17.77 -1.76 5.02
CA PRO A 37 17.27 -2.23 6.31
C PRO A 37 16.66 -1.07 7.10
N LEU A 38 15.82 -1.39 8.08
CA LEU A 38 15.32 -0.39 9.02
C LEU A 38 16.39 -0.04 10.04
N THR A 39 16.74 1.24 10.12
CA THR A 39 17.57 1.80 11.19
C THR A 39 16.73 2.12 12.44
N GLY A 40 17.37 2.45 13.55
CA GLY A 40 16.66 2.91 14.75
C GLY A 40 15.83 4.19 14.53
N GLN A 41 16.24 5.06 13.59
CA GLN A 41 15.44 6.22 13.22
C GLN A 41 14.21 5.83 12.42
N ASP A 42 14.33 4.87 11.51
CA ASP A 42 13.21 4.40 10.70
C ASP A 42 12.14 3.73 11.57
N TRP A 43 12.55 2.99 12.61
CA TRP A 43 11.61 2.46 13.59
C TRP A 43 10.78 3.54 14.29
N ARG A 44 11.36 4.72 14.57
CA ARG A 44 10.58 5.85 15.10
C ARG A 44 9.55 6.34 14.08
N VAL A 45 9.92 6.42 12.80
CA VAL A 45 8.98 6.78 11.72
C VAL A 45 7.85 5.76 11.65
N VAL A 46 8.16 4.46 11.69
CA VAL A 46 7.16 3.37 11.69
C VAL A 46 6.20 3.48 12.87
N LEU A 47 6.73 3.59 14.10
CA LEU A 47 5.92 3.66 15.32
C LEU A 47 5.03 4.90 15.36
N MET A 48 5.58 6.07 14.99
CA MET A 48 4.80 7.31 14.91
C MET A 48 3.71 7.23 13.84
N SER A 49 4.00 6.58 12.71
CA SER A 49 3.02 6.40 11.63
C SER A 49 1.89 5.46 12.05
N LEU A 50 2.19 4.38 12.78
CA LEU A 50 1.17 3.51 13.38
C LEU A 50 0.30 4.26 14.40
N LEU A 51 0.91 5.10 15.23
CA LEU A 51 0.18 5.92 16.21
C LEU A 51 -0.76 6.91 15.50
N VAL A 52 -0.24 7.69 14.54
CA VAL A 52 -1.04 8.64 13.76
C VAL A 52 -2.15 7.92 13.00
N TYR A 53 -1.84 6.77 12.39
CA TYR A 53 -2.84 5.96 11.71
C TYR A 53 -3.95 5.55 12.67
N GLY A 54 -3.59 4.95 13.82
CA GLY A 54 -4.54 4.50 14.84
C GLY A 54 -5.41 5.62 15.40
N LEU A 55 -4.84 6.80 15.65
CA LEU A 55 -5.57 7.97 16.16
C LEU A 55 -6.67 8.48 15.22
N VAL A 56 -6.56 8.22 13.91
CA VAL A 56 -7.60 8.58 12.94
C VAL A 56 -8.49 7.38 12.61
N ALA A 57 -7.87 6.22 12.36
CA ALA A 57 -8.55 5.02 11.89
C ALA A 57 -9.48 4.43 12.95
N LEU A 58 -9.07 4.39 14.23
CA LEU A 58 -9.89 3.81 15.29
C LEU A 58 -11.14 4.65 15.53
N PRO A 59 -11.08 5.99 15.77
CA PRO A 59 -12.30 6.78 15.94
C PRO A 59 -13.21 6.71 14.72
N LEU A 60 -12.68 6.89 13.50
CA LEU A 60 -13.47 6.85 12.28
C LEU A 60 -14.16 5.49 12.10
N GLY A 61 -13.42 4.41 12.31
CA GLY A 61 -13.91 3.05 12.17
C GLY A 61 -14.98 2.68 13.21
N PHE A 62 -14.79 3.04 14.48
CA PHE A 62 -15.79 2.78 15.52
C PHE A 62 -17.03 3.67 15.39
N LEU A 63 -16.88 4.97 15.10
CA LEU A 63 -18.00 5.90 14.94
C LEU A 63 -18.89 5.55 13.74
N SER A 64 -18.30 5.04 12.66
CA SER A 64 -19.03 4.54 11.49
C SER A 64 -19.57 3.11 11.67
N ARG A 65 -19.30 2.45 12.80
CA ARG A 65 -19.59 1.03 13.08
C ARG A 65 -18.91 0.04 12.13
N PHE A 66 -17.96 0.51 11.33
CA PHE A 66 -17.16 -0.33 10.46
C PHE A 66 -16.24 -1.23 11.29
N LEU A 67 -15.52 -0.69 12.28
CA LEU A 67 -14.72 -1.47 13.21
C LEU A 67 -15.56 -1.83 14.43
N GLN A 68 -15.48 -3.09 14.85
CA GLN A 68 -16.12 -3.59 16.06
C GLN A 68 -15.14 -4.51 16.77
N PHE A 69 -15.00 -4.38 18.09
CA PHE A 69 -14.12 -5.27 18.83
C PHE A 69 -14.75 -6.65 18.91
N HIS A 70 -14.27 -7.56 18.05
CA HIS A 70 -14.74 -8.94 17.96
C HIS A 70 -13.53 -9.85 17.70
N PRO A 71 -12.77 -10.17 18.76
CA PRO A 71 -11.60 -11.03 18.62
C PRO A 71 -11.95 -12.41 18.06
N CYS A 72 -11.31 -12.80 16.96
CA CYS A 72 -11.50 -14.10 16.34
C CYS A 72 -10.53 -15.11 16.99
N LEU A 73 -11.07 -15.98 17.85
CA LEU A 73 -10.31 -17.07 18.45
C LEU A 73 -10.12 -18.18 17.40
N ARG A 74 -8.87 -18.37 16.97
CA ARG A 74 -8.46 -19.46 16.07
C ARG A 74 -7.29 -20.20 16.69
N SER A 75 -7.04 -21.43 16.23
CA SER A 75 -5.87 -22.18 16.69
C SER A 75 -4.57 -21.42 16.35
N PRO A 76 -3.52 -21.51 17.19
CA PRO A 76 -2.25 -20.82 16.92
C PRO A 76 -1.64 -21.17 15.55
N GLY A 77 -1.80 -22.42 15.10
CA GLY A 77 -1.33 -22.86 13.78
C GLY A 77 -2.06 -22.17 12.62
N THR A 78 -3.38 -22.00 12.75
CA THR A 78 -4.19 -21.25 11.77
C THR A 78 -3.80 -19.78 11.73
N VAL A 79 -3.61 -19.16 12.90
CA VAL A 79 -3.18 -17.75 13.01
C VAL A 79 -1.82 -17.56 12.34
N LEU A 80 -0.84 -18.43 12.61
CA LEU A 80 0.49 -18.36 12.00
C LEU A 80 0.43 -18.51 10.47
N SER A 81 -0.32 -19.49 9.97
CA SER A 81 -0.51 -19.67 8.51
C SER A 81 -1.09 -18.40 7.87
N ASN A 82 -2.08 -17.79 8.51
CA ASN A 82 -2.70 -16.57 8.01
C ASN A 82 -1.78 -15.35 8.12
N ILE A 83 -0.94 -15.22 9.15
CA ILE A 83 0.09 -14.17 9.22
C ILE A 83 1.04 -14.28 8.03
N VAL A 84 1.51 -15.50 7.71
CA VAL A 84 2.38 -15.73 6.56
C VAL A 84 1.67 -15.37 5.26
N LYS A 85 0.41 -15.78 5.08
CA LYS A 85 -0.39 -15.40 3.91
C LYS A 85 -0.52 -13.89 3.80
N LEU A 86 -0.95 -13.21 4.87
CA LEU A 86 -1.13 -11.76 4.93
C LEU A 86 0.16 -10.99 4.65
N PHE A 87 1.30 -11.52 5.09
CA PHE A 87 2.60 -10.96 4.80
C PHE A 87 2.89 -10.94 3.29
N PHE A 88 2.68 -12.06 2.58
CA PHE A 88 2.90 -12.09 1.12
C PHE A 88 1.77 -11.39 0.36
N PHE A 89 0.52 -11.66 0.73
CA PHE A 89 -0.70 -11.13 0.14
C PHE A 89 -1.71 -10.78 1.25
N PRO A 90 -1.99 -9.49 1.51
CA PRO A 90 -1.71 -8.35 0.65
C PRO A 90 -0.34 -7.67 0.83
N ALA A 91 0.28 -7.74 2.02
CA ALA A 91 1.23 -6.69 2.45
C ALA A 91 2.46 -6.54 1.54
N LEU A 92 3.17 -7.61 1.20
CA LEU A 92 4.39 -7.52 0.39
C LEU A 92 4.08 -7.13 -1.05
N VAL A 93 3.15 -7.84 -1.69
CA VAL A 93 2.86 -7.64 -3.11
C VAL A 93 2.26 -6.27 -3.39
N GLU A 94 1.30 -5.84 -2.56
CA GLU A 94 0.68 -4.52 -2.76
C GLU A 94 1.68 -3.40 -2.50
N GLU A 95 2.53 -3.49 -1.47
CA GLU A 95 3.55 -2.46 -1.24
C GLU A 95 4.61 -2.43 -2.35
N ILE A 96 5.00 -3.57 -2.91
CA ILE A 96 5.89 -3.60 -4.08
C ILE A 96 5.22 -2.91 -5.27
N VAL A 97 3.99 -3.28 -5.61
CA VAL A 97 3.30 -2.74 -6.80
C VAL A 97 3.01 -1.26 -6.63
N PHE A 98 2.36 -0.87 -5.53
CA PHE A 98 1.87 0.48 -5.40
C PHE A 98 2.94 1.45 -4.92
N ARG A 99 3.88 1.04 -4.06
CA ARG A 99 4.85 1.99 -3.47
C ARG A 99 6.19 1.88 -4.17
N VAL A 100 6.75 0.68 -4.28
CA VAL A 100 8.11 0.54 -4.83
C VAL A 100 8.15 0.74 -6.35
N ILE A 101 7.21 0.16 -7.11
CA ILE A 101 7.24 0.27 -8.58
C ILE A 101 6.75 1.66 -9.02
N LEU A 102 5.63 2.14 -8.49
CA LEU A 102 4.98 3.36 -9.00
C LEU A 102 5.55 4.65 -8.41
N ILE A 103 5.97 4.67 -7.14
CA ILE A 103 6.44 5.89 -6.47
C ILE A 103 7.96 5.99 -6.58
N PRO A 104 8.53 7.14 -7.00
CA PRO A 104 9.98 7.34 -7.01
C PRO A 104 10.61 7.11 -5.65
N HIS A 105 11.69 6.33 -5.63
CA HIS A 105 12.50 6.07 -4.45
C HIS A 105 13.20 7.36 -3.99
N PRO A 106 13.43 7.57 -2.68
CA PRO A 106 14.09 8.77 -2.16
C PRO A 106 15.44 9.10 -2.79
N LEU A 107 16.21 8.09 -3.21
CA LEU A 107 17.52 8.26 -3.85
C LEU A 107 17.44 8.73 -5.30
N GLU A 108 16.27 8.68 -5.95
CA GLU A 108 16.11 9.23 -7.30
C GLU A 108 16.09 10.77 -7.32
N ALA A 109 16.01 11.41 -6.14
CA ALA A 109 16.08 12.87 -5.96
C ALA A 109 15.16 13.68 -6.89
N VAL A 110 14.00 13.13 -7.25
CA VAL A 110 13.00 13.81 -8.08
C VAL A 110 12.41 15.02 -7.37
N SER A 111 11.89 15.98 -8.13
CA SER A 111 11.20 17.13 -7.57
C SER A 111 10.00 16.72 -6.70
N LEU A 112 9.67 17.53 -5.69
CA LEU A 112 8.49 17.27 -4.84
C LEU A 112 7.19 17.18 -5.66
N LYS A 113 7.06 18.02 -6.71
CA LYS A 113 5.89 18.00 -7.61
C LYS A 113 5.76 16.64 -8.32
N THR A 114 6.88 16.14 -8.86
CA THR A 114 6.94 14.82 -9.52
C THR A 114 6.59 13.72 -8.53
N TRP A 115 7.16 13.76 -7.31
CA TRP A 115 6.89 12.76 -6.29
C TRP A 115 5.41 12.75 -5.88
N VAL A 116 4.83 13.93 -5.61
CA VAL A 116 3.41 14.08 -5.24
C VAL A 116 2.49 13.55 -6.34
N PHE A 117 2.79 13.84 -7.61
CA PHE A 117 2.01 13.32 -8.73
C PHE A 117 1.97 11.78 -8.73
N TRP A 118 3.13 11.13 -8.64
CA TRP A 118 3.20 9.66 -8.64
C TRP A 118 2.61 9.03 -7.37
N MET A 119 2.75 9.69 -6.22
CA MET A 119 2.10 9.27 -4.98
C MET A 119 0.58 9.31 -5.11
N LEU A 120 0.00 10.41 -5.60
CA LEU A 120 -1.45 10.53 -5.77
C LEU A 120 -1.98 9.55 -6.83
N PHE A 121 -1.25 9.37 -7.93
CA PHE A 121 -1.59 8.39 -8.96
C PHE A 121 -1.60 6.97 -8.39
N SER A 122 -0.53 6.57 -7.69
CA SER A 122 -0.45 5.27 -7.01
C SER A 122 -1.58 5.09 -5.99
N LEU A 123 -1.85 6.11 -5.17
CA LEU A 123 -2.90 6.06 -4.16
C LEU A 123 -4.29 5.87 -4.79
N GLY A 124 -4.58 6.56 -5.89
CA GLY A 124 -5.83 6.39 -6.65
C GLY A 124 -5.97 4.96 -7.18
N LEU A 125 -4.91 4.41 -7.80
CA LEU A 125 -4.90 3.03 -8.26
C LEU A 125 -5.07 2.03 -7.11
N PHE A 126 -4.42 2.26 -5.97
CA PHE A 126 -4.56 1.41 -4.79
C PHE A 126 -6.00 1.39 -4.26
N ILE A 127 -6.67 2.54 -4.18
CA ILE A 127 -8.06 2.62 -3.75
C ILE A 127 -8.98 1.91 -4.74
N ILE A 128 -8.82 2.15 -6.05
CA ILE A 128 -9.63 1.52 -7.11
C ILE A 128 -9.36 0.00 -7.19
N TYR A 129 -8.14 -0.45 -6.88
CA TYR A 129 -7.80 -1.85 -6.89
C TYR A 129 -8.66 -2.67 -5.93
N HIS A 130 -9.06 -2.14 -4.76
CA HIS A 130 -9.87 -2.90 -3.80
C HIS A 130 -11.23 -3.37 -4.35
N PRO A 131 -12.11 -2.50 -4.88
CA PRO A 131 -13.36 -2.95 -5.46
C PRO A 131 -13.13 -3.86 -6.68
N LEU A 132 -12.11 -3.61 -7.50
CA LEU A 132 -11.74 -4.50 -8.61
C LEU A 132 -11.26 -5.88 -8.12
N ASN A 133 -10.50 -5.93 -7.03
CA ASN A 133 -10.04 -7.14 -6.38
C ASN A 133 -11.25 -7.97 -5.92
N ALA A 134 -12.24 -7.33 -5.29
CA ALA A 134 -13.49 -7.97 -4.90
C ALA A 134 -14.37 -8.46 -6.06
N LEU A 135 -14.12 -8.00 -7.29
CA LEU A 135 -14.81 -8.50 -8.47
C LEU A 135 -14.07 -9.65 -9.16
N ILE A 136 -12.73 -9.60 -9.19
CA ILE A 136 -11.93 -10.42 -10.11
C ILE A 136 -11.14 -11.50 -9.38
N PHE A 137 -10.45 -11.16 -8.30
CA PHE A 137 -9.46 -12.06 -7.68
C PHE A 137 -9.83 -12.52 -6.27
N TYR A 138 -10.64 -11.74 -5.54
CA TYR A 138 -11.04 -12.04 -4.16
C TYR A 138 -12.52 -11.72 -3.88
N PRO A 139 -13.47 -12.50 -4.44
CA PRO A 139 -14.91 -12.25 -4.31
C PRO A 139 -15.46 -12.22 -2.87
N GLU A 140 -14.73 -12.76 -1.91
CA GLU A 140 -14.96 -12.68 -0.46
C GLU A 140 -14.85 -11.24 0.07
N GLY A 141 -14.10 -10.38 -0.63
CA GLY A 141 -14.02 -8.96 -0.33
C GLY A 141 -15.32 -8.19 -0.55
N ASN A 142 -16.32 -8.74 -1.23
CA ASN A 142 -17.62 -8.09 -1.46
C ASN A 142 -18.58 -8.33 -0.27
N PRO A 143 -19.22 -7.30 0.33
CA PRO A 143 -19.25 -5.88 -0.06
C PRO A 143 -18.21 -4.99 0.62
N THR A 144 -17.36 -5.55 1.46
CA THR A 144 -16.40 -4.79 2.27
C THR A 144 -15.49 -3.89 1.45
N PHE A 145 -14.95 -4.36 0.32
CA PHE A 145 -14.05 -3.58 -0.53
C PHE A 145 -14.77 -2.51 -1.38
N TRP A 146 -16.10 -2.51 -1.37
CA TRP A 146 -16.93 -1.44 -1.92
C TRP A 146 -17.37 -0.42 -0.86
N ASN A 147 -17.19 -0.75 0.42
CA ASN A 147 -17.62 0.12 1.51
C ASN A 147 -16.76 1.39 1.56
N SER A 148 -17.40 2.56 1.59
CA SER A 148 -16.68 3.84 1.57
C SER A 148 -15.76 4.04 2.78
N ILE A 149 -16.14 3.56 3.97
CA ILE A 149 -15.29 3.65 5.16
C ILE A 149 -14.07 2.77 5.01
N PHE A 150 -14.25 1.54 4.53
CA PHE A 150 -13.12 0.67 4.20
C PHE A 150 -12.16 1.35 3.22
N LEU A 151 -12.67 1.94 2.14
CA LEU A 151 -11.84 2.63 1.15
C LEU A 151 -11.14 3.87 1.69
N ILE A 152 -11.76 4.63 2.60
CA ILE A 152 -11.12 5.74 3.30
C ILE A 152 -9.98 5.23 4.19
N LEU A 153 -10.21 4.18 4.97
CA LEU A 153 -9.21 3.60 5.87
C LEU A 153 -8.05 2.97 5.07
N ALA A 154 -8.36 2.21 4.02
CA ALA A 154 -7.37 1.65 3.10
C ALA A 154 -6.58 2.77 2.42
N GLY A 155 -7.25 3.79 1.86
CA GLY A 155 -6.60 4.96 1.28
C GLY A 155 -5.67 5.66 2.28
N PHE A 156 -6.09 5.82 3.53
CA PHE A 156 -5.28 6.43 4.56
C PHE A 156 -4.07 5.55 4.96
N LEU A 157 -4.24 4.23 5.00
CA LEU A 157 -3.13 3.28 5.16
C LEU A 157 -2.15 3.44 3.98
N GLY A 158 -2.67 3.52 2.77
CA GLY A 158 -1.87 3.65 1.56
C GLY A 158 -1.07 4.95 1.49
N LEU A 159 -1.67 6.06 1.95
CA LEU A 159 -0.98 7.34 2.11
C LEU A 159 0.10 7.26 3.19
N THR A 160 -0.22 6.63 4.32
CA THR A 160 0.72 6.42 5.43
C THR A 160 1.94 5.64 4.94
N CYS A 161 1.74 4.52 4.25
CA CYS A 161 2.83 3.75 3.65
C CYS A 161 3.63 4.58 2.63
N ALA A 162 2.99 5.34 1.75
CA ALA A 162 3.69 6.19 0.79
C ALA A 162 4.60 7.24 1.46
N LEU A 163 4.13 7.87 2.54
CA LEU A 163 4.91 8.82 3.32
C LEU A 163 6.07 8.16 4.06
N VAL A 164 5.83 7.00 4.70
CA VAL A 164 6.89 6.22 5.35
C VAL A 164 7.95 5.80 4.33
N TYR A 165 7.54 5.30 3.15
CA TYR A 165 8.46 4.94 2.08
C TYR A 165 9.29 6.12 1.59
N ARG A 166 8.70 7.33 1.50
CA ARG A 166 9.43 8.54 1.14
C ARG A 166 10.51 8.92 2.15
N LEU A 167 10.26 8.64 3.43
CA LEU A 167 11.15 9.00 4.53
C LEU A 167 12.26 7.97 4.73
N THR A 168 11.96 6.68 4.57
CA THR A 168 12.88 5.59 4.90
C THR A 168 13.51 4.93 3.67
N GLY A 169 12.83 4.96 2.52
CA GLY A 169 13.18 4.18 1.33
C GLY A 169 13.02 2.67 1.49
N SER A 170 12.66 2.18 2.68
CA SER A 170 12.65 0.74 3.00
C SER A 170 11.30 0.10 2.70
N LEU A 171 11.32 -1.02 1.97
CA LEU A 171 10.14 -1.87 1.77
C LEU A 171 9.66 -2.47 3.10
N TRP A 172 10.59 -2.82 3.99
CA TRP A 172 10.26 -3.57 5.20
C TRP A 172 9.39 -2.74 6.16
N GLY A 173 9.64 -1.44 6.27
CA GLY A 173 8.83 -0.56 7.11
C GLY A 173 7.36 -0.53 6.68
N ILE A 174 7.11 -0.35 5.39
CA ILE A 174 5.75 -0.27 4.85
C ILE A 174 5.03 -1.63 4.84
N VAL A 175 5.73 -2.73 4.60
CA VAL A 175 5.16 -4.09 4.69
C VAL A 175 4.75 -4.42 6.12
N ILE A 176 5.56 -4.05 7.11
CA ILE A 176 5.24 -4.24 8.53
C ILE A 176 4.02 -3.43 8.92
N ILE A 177 3.94 -2.14 8.54
CA ILE A 177 2.80 -1.28 8.85
C ILE A 177 1.52 -1.83 8.23
N HIS A 178 1.54 -2.11 6.92
CA HIS A 178 0.39 -2.66 6.20
C HIS A 178 -0.04 -3.99 6.81
N GLY A 179 0.88 -4.95 6.92
CA GLY A 179 0.59 -6.27 7.45
C GLY A 179 0.03 -6.23 8.87
N LEU A 180 0.59 -5.40 9.75
CA LEU A 180 0.11 -5.26 11.13
C LEU A 180 -1.30 -4.67 11.18
N ILE A 181 -1.58 -3.62 10.42
CA ILE A 181 -2.90 -2.98 10.39
C ILE A 181 -3.96 -3.94 9.87
N VAL A 182 -3.68 -4.66 8.78
CA VAL A 182 -4.60 -5.67 8.24
C VAL A 182 -4.79 -6.82 9.22
N PHE A 183 -3.71 -7.31 9.84
CA PHE A 183 -3.79 -8.35 10.86
C PHE A 183 -4.68 -7.94 12.04
N VAL A 184 -4.44 -6.74 12.59
CA VAL A 184 -5.24 -6.20 13.71
C VAL A 184 -6.70 -6.08 13.31
N TRP A 185 -6.98 -5.57 12.11
CA TRP A 185 -8.34 -5.46 11.61
C TRP A 185 -9.04 -6.81 11.51
N LEU A 186 -8.40 -7.79 10.87
CA LEU A 186 -8.96 -9.12 10.64
C LEU A 186 -9.25 -9.86 11.94
N TYR A 187 -8.31 -9.87 12.88
CA TYR A 187 -8.39 -10.72 14.06
C TYR A 187 -9.00 -10.05 15.29
N PHE A 188 -8.99 -8.73 15.40
CA PHE A 188 -9.47 -8.04 16.60
C PHE A 188 -10.63 -7.10 16.31
N LEU A 189 -10.72 -6.57 15.09
CA LEU A 189 -11.67 -5.50 14.74
C LEU A 189 -12.72 -5.95 13.70
N ASP A 190 -13.18 -7.20 13.82
CA ASP A 190 -14.31 -7.76 13.06
C ASP A 190 -14.05 -7.91 11.55
N GLY A 191 -12.80 -7.83 11.09
CA GLY A 191 -12.47 -7.92 9.66
C GLY A 191 -12.74 -9.31 9.06
N ILE A 192 -12.48 -10.40 9.78
CA ILE A 192 -12.79 -11.75 9.29
C ILE A 192 -14.29 -11.90 8.99
N ASN A 193 -15.17 -11.50 9.90
CA ASN A 193 -16.62 -11.62 9.70
C ASN A 193 -17.14 -10.76 8.54
N LYS A 194 -16.37 -9.74 8.13
CA LYS A 194 -16.68 -8.88 6.98
C LYS A 194 -16.18 -9.45 5.64
N LEU A 195 -15.34 -10.47 5.67
CA LEU A 195 -14.83 -11.16 4.47
C LEU A 195 -15.44 -12.55 4.30
N VAL A 196 -15.78 -13.22 5.40
CA VAL A 196 -16.45 -14.52 5.37
C VAL A 196 -17.89 -14.32 4.90
N ARG A 197 -18.30 -15.03 3.84
CA ARG A 197 -19.72 -15.09 3.47
C ARG A 197 -20.48 -15.82 4.57
N VAL A 198 -21.71 -15.39 4.85
CA VAL A 198 -22.60 -15.93 5.91
C VAL A 198 -22.82 -17.46 5.85
N ASN A 199 -22.35 -18.16 4.81
CA ASN A 199 -22.49 -19.61 4.66
C ASN A 199 -21.31 -20.46 5.17
N ASP A 200 -20.17 -19.87 5.55
CA ASP A 200 -18.98 -20.63 5.97
C ASP A 200 -18.82 -20.76 7.50
N SER A 201 -19.86 -20.42 8.28
CA SER A 201 -19.86 -20.57 9.74
C SER A 201 -20.10 -22.01 10.23
N GLU A 202 -20.12 -23.00 9.35
CA GLU A 202 -20.30 -24.43 9.67
C GLU A 202 -19.14 -25.34 9.24
N LEU A 203 -17.89 -24.86 9.26
CA LEU A 203 -16.70 -25.71 9.11
C LEU A 203 -15.62 -25.42 10.17
#